data_AF-A0A7J9URX5-F1
#
_entry.id   AF-A0A7J9URX5-F1
#
_cell.length_a   1.000
_cell.length_b   1.000
_cell.length_c   1.000
_cell.angle_alpha   90.00
_cell.angle_beta   90.00
_cell.angle_gamma   90.00
#
_symmetry.space_group_name_H-M   'P 1'
#
loop_
_entity.id
_entity.type
_entity.pdbx_description
1 polymer ?
#
loop_
_entity_poly.entity_id
_entity_poly.type
_entity_poly.pdbx_seq_one_letter_code
_entity_poly.pdbx_strand_id
1 'polypeptide(L)'
;MVLLMLAATGDPILADWLERGTLAPDLPADQVPPEIPPAATGMGALPPVAATAHPTAATRLAAAQQHLKRRTSARALGPVPWPGRLGTPPWTAAREARFPGVRYRSVPLDDASPRATALLASAHKATLAGVPVPLYTGGDLRRGLASAVPRHVVLAVPPPAAAAHRGHDDAGRPVLHLYEPAAGLVHEVPVAALLGRTEPHPALGGWTHVVWVVLPEPVR
;
A
#
# COMPACT_ATOMS: atom_id res chain seq x y z
N MET A 1 1.70 -3.16 -6.11
CA MET A 1 0.55 -2.29 -6.39
C MET A 1 0.28 -1.33 -5.23
N VAL A 2 -0.08 -1.82 -4.03
CA VAL A 2 -0.54 -0.95 -2.91
C VAL A 2 0.39 0.21 -2.56
N LEU A 3 1.70 -0.02 -2.38
CA LEU A 3 2.61 1.07 -1.99
C LEU A 3 2.75 2.16 -3.06
N LEU A 4 2.62 1.80 -4.34
CA LEU A 4 2.63 2.77 -5.43
C LEU A 4 1.35 3.61 -5.43
N MET A 5 0.20 2.97 -5.19
CA MET A 5 -1.08 3.69 -5.07
C MET A 5 -1.07 4.62 -3.85
N LEU A 6 -0.57 4.14 -2.70
CA LEU A 6 -0.38 4.95 -1.50
C LEU A 6 0.44 6.21 -1.80
N ALA A 7 1.61 6.05 -2.44
CA ALA A 7 2.47 7.17 -2.78
C ALA A 7 1.79 8.11 -3.78
N ALA A 8 1.17 7.59 -4.84
CA ALA A 8 0.48 8.39 -5.85
C ALA A 8 -0.71 9.18 -5.29
N THR A 9 -1.44 8.64 -4.30
CA THR A 9 -2.52 9.37 -3.62
C THR A 9 -1.99 10.59 -2.85
N GLY A 10 -0.77 10.51 -2.32
CA GLY A 10 -0.14 11.60 -1.56
C GLY A 10 0.79 12.50 -2.37
N ASP A 11 1.04 12.19 -3.64
CA ASP A 11 2.04 12.88 -4.46
C ASP A 11 1.52 13.18 -5.87
N PRO A 12 1.16 14.45 -6.16
CA PRO A 12 0.62 14.84 -7.45
C PRO A 12 1.64 14.69 -8.59
N ILE A 13 2.95 14.79 -8.34
CA ILE A 13 3.99 14.61 -9.37
C ILE A 13 4.02 13.15 -9.80
N LEU A 14 3.96 12.23 -8.83
CA LEU A 14 3.92 10.79 -9.13
C LEU A 14 2.63 10.39 -9.84
N ALA A 15 1.48 10.88 -9.37
CA ALA A 15 0.19 10.63 -10.02
C ALA A 15 0.20 11.11 -11.47
N ASP A 16 0.72 12.33 -11.68
CA ASP A 16 0.81 12.91 -13.00
C ASP A 16 1.72 12.12 -13.95
N TRP A 17 2.91 11.75 -13.47
CA TRP A 17 3.82 10.94 -14.27
C TRP A 17 3.22 9.57 -14.62
N LEU A 18 2.46 8.94 -13.71
CA LEU A 18 1.76 7.69 -14.02
C LEU A 18 0.74 7.89 -15.16
N GLU A 19 -0.01 8.98 -15.13
CA GLU A 19 -1.05 9.29 -16.11
C GLU A 19 -0.50 9.77 -17.46
N ARG A 20 0.38 10.77 -17.45
CA ARG A 20 0.88 11.46 -18.66
C ARG A 20 2.25 10.99 -19.11
N GLY A 21 3.07 10.46 -18.20
CA GLY A 21 4.42 9.96 -18.50
C GLY A 21 5.49 11.04 -18.63
N THR A 22 5.16 12.28 -18.27
CA THR A 22 6.06 13.43 -18.31
C THR A 22 6.34 13.94 -16.91
N LEU A 23 7.54 14.48 -16.71
CA LEU A 23 7.89 15.30 -15.57
C LEU A 23 8.03 16.76 -16.03
N ALA A 24 7.83 17.70 -15.12
CA ALA A 24 8.11 19.11 -15.43
C ALA A 24 9.62 19.25 -15.79
N PRO A 25 9.97 19.93 -16.91
CA PRO A 25 11.36 20.02 -17.37
C PRO A 25 12.33 20.64 -16.35
N ASP A 26 11.80 21.51 -15.49
CA ASP A 26 12.50 22.27 -14.45
C ASP A 26 12.36 21.64 -13.06
N LEU A 27 11.77 20.44 -12.95
CA LEU A 27 11.62 19.75 -11.68
C LEU A 27 13.01 19.42 -11.08
N PRO A 28 13.33 19.90 -9.87
CA PRO A 28 14.59 19.57 -9.23
C PRO A 28 14.73 18.06 -9.00
N ALA A 29 15.94 17.53 -9.16
CA ALA A 29 16.21 16.09 -9.08
C ALA A 29 15.83 15.47 -7.71
N ASP A 30 15.91 16.25 -6.63
CA ASP A 30 15.53 15.88 -5.27
C ASP A 30 14.01 15.90 -5.03
N GLN A 31 13.25 16.55 -5.91
CA GLN A 31 11.78 16.56 -5.89
C GLN A 31 11.16 15.45 -6.74
N VAL A 32 11.96 14.69 -7.47
CA VAL A 32 11.48 13.59 -8.30
C VAL A 32 11.06 12.43 -7.42
N PRO A 33 9.81 11.95 -7.51
CA PRO A 33 9.33 10.85 -6.69
C PRO A 33 10.22 9.60 -6.82
N PRO A 34 10.67 9.00 -5.70
CA PRO A 34 11.60 7.87 -5.72
C PRO A 34 10.99 6.58 -6.29
N GLU A 35 9.67 6.55 -6.50
CA GLU A 35 8.97 5.45 -7.16
C GLU A 35 9.16 5.47 -8.69
N ILE A 36 9.55 6.62 -9.27
CA ILE A 36 9.84 6.77 -10.69
C ILE A 36 11.20 6.15 -10.98
N PRO A 37 11.30 5.14 -11.88
CA PRO A 37 12.59 4.56 -12.24
C PRO A 37 13.52 5.63 -12.81
N PRO A 38 14.82 5.69 -12.41
CA PRO A 38 15.76 6.68 -12.93
C PRO A 38 15.82 6.74 -14.46
N ALA A 39 15.77 5.58 -15.12
CA ALA A 39 15.74 5.46 -16.59
C ALA A 39 14.51 6.10 -17.25
N ALA A 40 13.43 6.33 -16.50
CA ALA A 40 12.20 6.94 -16.98
C ALA A 40 12.10 8.45 -16.70
N THR A 41 13.10 9.04 -16.05
CA THR A 41 13.08 10.47 -15.70
C THR A 41 13.48 11.38 -16.86
N GLY A 42 14.16 10.85 -17.89
CA GLY A 42 14.68 11.65 -19.01
C GLY A 42 15.78 12.66 -18.61
N MET A 43 16.07 12.80 -17.32
CA MET A 43 17.12 13.67 -16.80
C MET A 43 18.49 12.97 -16.97
N GLY A 44 19.18 13.27 -18.07
CA GLY A 44 20.61 12.93 -18.23
C GLY A 44 21.03 12.00 -19.38
N ALA A 45 20.25 11.80 -20.45
CA ALA A 45 20.71 11.01 -21.61
C ALA A 45 20.40 11.64 -22.99
N LEU A 46 21.43 11.58 -23.84
CA LEU A 46 21.64 11.98 -25.25
C LEU A 46 20.50 11.64 -26.26
N PRO A 47 20.50 12.21 -27.49
CA PRO A 47 19.38 12.20 -28.45
C PRO A 47 18.88 10.80 -28.88
N PRO A 48 17.69 10.71 -29.51
CA PRO A 48 16.82 9.55 -29.43
C PRO A 48 17.32 8.41 -30.31
N VAL A 49 18.08 7.50 -29.71
CA VAL A 49 18.21 6.14 -30.21
C VAL A 49 18.00 5.21 -29.01
N ALA A 50 16.79 4.66 -28.91
CA ALA A 50 16.35 3.67 -27.93
C ALA A 50 16.12 4.11 -26.46
N ALA A 51 15.61 5.33 -26.23
CA ALA A 51 14.87 5.56 -24.99
C ALA A 51 13.57 4.73 -25.08
N THR A 52 13.45 3.66 -24.31
CA THR A 52 12.15 2.98 -24.12
C THR A 52 11.26 3.92 -23.33
N ALA A 53 10.70 4.92 -24.01
CA ALA A 53 9.57 5.69 -23.52
C ALA A 53 8.51 4.67 -23.13
N HIS A 54 8.19 4.57 -21.85
CA HIS A 54 7.09 3.76 -21.37
C HIS A 54 5.80 4.37 -21.94
N PRO A 55 5.32 3.92 -23.12
CA PRO A 55 4.45 4.74 -23.95
C PRO A 55 3.03 4.78 -23.38
N THR A 56 2.70 3.83 -22.51
CA THR A 56 1.37 3.69 -21.91
C THR A 56 1.45 3.80 -20.40
N ALA A 57 0.35 4.24 -19.78
CA ALA A 57 0.19 4.25 -18.32
C ALA A 57 0.46 2.86 -17.72
N ALA A 58 0.02 1.79 -18.39
CA ALA A 58 0.27 0.41 -17.95
C ALA A 58 1.78 0.08 -17.88
N THR A 59 2.56 0.50 -18.88
CA THR A 59 4.02 0.25 -18.87
C THR A 59 4.74 1.06 -17.79
N ARG A 60 4.32 2.30 -17.54
CA ARG A 60 4.86 3.13 -16.45
C ARG A 60 4.53 2.56 -15.09
N LEU A 61 3.27 2.16 -14.89
CA LEU A 61 2.80 1.49 -13.68
C LEU A 61 3.63 0.23 -13.41
N ALA A 62 3.79 -0.65 -14.41
CA ALA A 62 4.59 -1.86 -14.27
C ALA A 62 6.06 -1.57 -13.93
N ALA A 63 6.66 -0.56 -14.57
CA ALA A 63 8.05 -0.18 -14.32
C ALA A 63 8.26 0.37 -12.90
N ALA A 64 7.39 1.28 -12.44
CA ALA A 64 7.42 1.83 -11.09
C ALA A 64 7.16 0.75 -10.03
N GLN A 65 6.21 -0.15 -10.27
CA GLN A 65 5.96 -1.30 -9.40
C GLN A 65 7.16 -2.21 -9.28
N GLN A 66 7.83 -2.53 -10.40
CA GLN A 66 8.99 -3.39 -10.39
C GLN A 66 10.17 -2.70 -9.70
N HIS A 67 10.33 -1.38 -9.89
CA HIS A 67 11.31 -0.56 -9.19
C HIS A 67 11.08 -0.61 -7.67
N LEU A 68 9.86 -0.37 -7.21
CA LEU A 68 9.50 -0.42 -5.80
C LEU A 68 9.61 -1.84 -5.22
N LYS A 69 9.28 -2.87 -6.01
CA LYS A 69 9.46 -4.27 -5.62
C LYS A 69 10.95 -4.59 -5.36
N ARG A 70 11.85 -4.10 -6.21
CA ARG A 70 13.30 -4.27 -6.01
C ARG A 70 13.76 -3.57 -4.73
N ARG A 71 13.35 -2.33 -4.50
CA ARG A 71 13.69 -1.56 -3.29
C ARG A 71 13.20 -2.22 -2.00
N THR A 72 11.93 -2.64 -1.99
CA THR A 72 11.33 -3.29 -0.82
C THR A 72 11.85 -4.70 -0.56
N SER A 73 12.33 -5.40 -1.59
CA SER A 73 12.96 -6.72 -1.42
C SER A 73 14.43 -6.59 -1.03
N ALA A 74 15.07 -5.47 -1.34
CA ALA A 74 16.43 -5.17 -0.92
C ALA A 74 16.49 -4.93 0.59
N ARG A 75 17.53 -5.51 1.21
CA ARG A 75 17.82 -5.37 2.64
C ARG A 75 16.64 -5.68 3.57
N ALA A 76 15.86 -6.69 3.21
CA ALA A 76 14.75 -7.14 4.04
C ALA A 76 15.21 -7.99 5.24
N LEU A 77 16.33 -8.70 5.08
CA LEU A 77 16.95 -9.52 6.13
C LEU A 77 18.40 -9.08 6.32
N GLY A 78 18.63 -7.80 6.63
CA GLY A 78 19.96 -7.21 6.71
C GLY A 78 20.60 -7.06 5.33
N PRO A 79 21.75 -7.68 5.00
CA PRO A 79 22.32 -7.63 3.66
C PRO A 79 21.62 -8.58 2.66
N VAL A 80 20.82 -9.53 3.14
CA VAL A 80 20.19 -10.57 2.30
C VAL A 80 18.86 -10.07 1.72
N PRO A 81 18.60 -10.25 0.41
CA PRO A 81 17.33 -9.90 -0.20
C PRO A 81 16.21 -10.82 0.28
N TRP A 82 14.99 -10.28 0.34
CA TRP A 82 13.79 -11.08 0.59
C TRP A 82 13.54 -12.06 -0.57
N PRO A 83 13.17 -13.33 -0.30
CA PRO A 83 12.77 -14.24 -1.36
C PRO A 83 11.58 -13.66 -2.14
N GLY A 84 11.73 -13.45 -3.45
CA GLY A 84 10.68 -12.79 -4.27
C GLY A 84 9.31 -13.48 -4.20
N ARG A 85 9.31 -14.81 -4.01
CA ARG A 85 8.12 -15.66 -3.81
C ARG A 85 7.30 -15.36 -2.56
N LEU A 86 7.88 -14.67 -1.57
CA LEU A 86 7.24 -14.34 -0.30
C LEU A 86 6.67 -12.92 -0.28
N GLY A 87 6.41 -12.32 -1.45
CA GLY A 87 5.81 -10.98 -1.52
C GLY A 87 6.73 -9.90 -0.97
N THR A 88 6.18 -8.81 -0.47
CA THR A 88 6.93 -7.68 0.08
C THR A 88 6.82 -7.70 1.60
N PRO A 89 7.93 -7.76 2.36
CA PRO A 89 7.84 -7.86 3.81
C PRO A 89 7.23 -6.59 4.44
N PRO A 90 6.40 -6.71 5.50
CA PRO A 90 5.71 -5.55 6.09
C PRO A 90 6.64 -4.46 6.61
N TRP A 91 7.81 -4.80 7.16
CA TRP A 91 8.76 -3.82 7.70
C TRP A 91 9.50 -3.04 6.61
N THR A 92 9.83 -3.66 5.48
CA THR A 92 10.40 -2.93 4.34
C THR A 92 9.33 -2.13 3.61
N ALA A 93 8.09 -2.63 3.55
CA ALA A 93 6.96 -1.84 3.08
C ALA A 93 6.74 -0.60 3.93
N ALA A 94 6.79 -0.71 5.25
CA ALA A 94 6.69 0.46 6.13
C ALA A 94 7.83 1.46 5.89
N ARG A 95 9.06 0.99 5.64
CA ARG A 95 10.21 1.85 5.32
C ARG A 95 10.05 2.59 3.98
N GLU A 96 9.50 1.92 2.96
CA GLU A 96 9.34 2.51 1.62
C GLU A 96 7.97 3.19 1.41
N ALA A 97 7.02 3.01 2.33
CA ALA A 97 5.72 3.64 2.28
C ALA A 97 5.85 5.16 2.45
N ARG A 98 5.24 5.91 1.54
CA ARG A 98 5.35 7.36 1.48
C ARG A 98 3.98 7.99 1.38
N PHE A 99 3.72 8.93 2.28
CA PHE A 99 2.54 9.79 2.27
C PHE A 99 2.89 11.10 3.02
N PRO A 100 2.42 12.28 2.57
CA PRO A 100 2.78 13.56 3.19
C PRO A 100 2.52 13.60 4.70
N GLY A 101 3.48 14.16 5.45
CA GLY A 101 3.36 14.41 6.90
C GLY A 101 3.47 13.18 7.79
N VAL A 102 3.65 11.97 7.23
CA VAL A 102 3.73 10.74 8.02
C VAL A 102 4.90 9.85 7.60
N ARG A 103 5.41 9.11 8.57
CA ARG A 103 6.25 7.92 8.37
C ARG A 103 5.45 6.70 8.76
N TYR A 104 5.77 5.54 8.21
CA TYR A 104 5.03 4.31 8.52
C TYR A 104 5.83 3.37 9.42
N ARG A 105 5.13 2.68 10.31
CA ARG A 105 5.67 1.55 11.08
C ARG A 105 4.86 0.29 10.84
N SER A 106 5.53 -0.86 10.82
CA SER A 106 4.87 -2.16 10.68
C SER A 106 4.58 -2.76 12.05
N VAL A 107 3.35 -3.19 12.30
CA VAL A 107 2.93 -3.84 13.54
C VAL A 107 2.24 -5.18 13.23
N PRO A 108 2.74 -6.32 13.75
CA PRO A 108 2.03 -7.60 13.65
C PRO A 108 0.64 -7.49 14.27
N LEU A 109 -0.34 -8.14 13.67
CA LEU A 109 -1.71 -8.18 14.15
C LEU A 109 -2.17 -9.64 14.25
N ASP A 110 -2.69 -10.01 15.41
CA ASP A 110 -3.44 -11.23 15.64
C ASP A 110 -4.90 -10.81 15.86
N ASP A 111 -5.78 -11.12 14.90
CA ASP A 111 -7.16 -10.65 14.83
C ASP A 111 -8.08 -11.28 15.89
N ALA A 112 -7.61 -12.31 16.60
CA ALA A 112 -8.27 -12.88 17.77
C ALA A 112 -7.85 -12.18 19.07
N SER A 113 -6.81 -11.34 19.04
CA SER A 113 -6.29 -10.67 20.24
C SER A 113 -7.09 -9.40 20.59
N PRO A 114 -7.22 -9.03 21.87
CA PRO A 114 -7.81 -7.75 22.27
C PRO A 114 -7.10 -6.52 21.67
N ARG A 115 -5.82 -6.66 21.31
CA ARG A 115 -5.02 -5.60 20.69
C ARG A 115 -5.44 -5.31 19.25
N ALA A 116 -6.03 -6.27 18.54
CA ALA A 116 -6.45 -6.09 17.15
C ALA A 116 -7.45 -4.94 16.98
N THR A 117 -8.44 -4.87 17.86
CA THR A 117 -9.45 -3.80 17.83
C THR A 117 -8.80 -2.42 17.92
N ALA A 118 -7.81 -2.24 18.81
CA ALA A 118 -7.11 -0.96 18.95
C ALA A 118 -6.26 -0.61 17.71
N LEU A 119 -5.62 -1.61 17.08
CA LEU A 119 -4.83 -1.40 15.86
C LEU A 119 -5.72 -1.05 14.65
N LEU A 120 -6.84 -1.74 14.49
CA LEU A 120 -7.81 -1.45 13.42
C LEU A 120 -8.54 -0.12 13.65
N ALA A 121 -8.85 0.23 14.91
CA ALA A 121 -9.35 1.56 15.26
C ALA A 121 -8.33 2.67 14.96
N SER A 122 -7.04 2.40 15.17
CA SER A 122 -5.96 3.34 14.79
C SER A 122 -5.88 3.51 13.27
N ALA A 123 -6.04 2.42 12.51
CA ALA A 123 -6.11 2.47 11.06
C ALA A 123 -7.33 3.29 10.58
N HIS A 124 -8.50 3.04 11.16
CA HIS A 124 -9.72 3.79 10.89
C HIS A 124 -9.58 5.29 11.21
N LYS A 125 -9.00 5.64 12.36
CA LYS A 125 -8.70 7.03 12.70
C LYS A 125 -7.78 7.70 11.68
N ALA A 126 -6.76 6.98 11.19
CA ALA A 126 -5.86 7.50 10.17
C ALA A 126 -6.57 7.73 8.83
N THR A 127 -7.45 6.82 8.40
CA THR A 127 -8.21 7.00 7.15
C THR A 127 -9.21 8.15 7.24
N LEU A 128 -9.83 8.37 8.40
CA LEU A 128 -10.66 9.55 8.66
C LEU A 128 -9.85 10.86 8.59
N ALA A 129 -8.57 10.81 8.96
CA ALA A 129 -7.64 11.93 8.81
C ALA A 129 -7.07 12.07 7.38
N GLY A 130 -7.57 11.29 6.41
CA GLY A 130 -7.13 11.34 5.03
C GLY A 130 -5.86 10.54 4.72
N VAL A 131 -5.33 9.78 5.68
CA VAL A 131 -4.08 9.01 5.53
C VAL A 131 -4.39 7.54 5.27
N PRO A 132 -4.06 6.99 4.08
CA PRO A 132 -4.29 5.58 3.79
C PRO A 132 -3.36 4.67 4.60
N VAL A 133 -3.83 3.46 4.91
CA VAL A 133 -3.14 2.48 5.78
C VAL A 133 -3.05 1.12 5.09
N PRO A 134 -1.83 0.64 4.74
CA PRO A 134 -1.67 -0.70 4.20
C PRO A 134 -1.98 -1.77 5.25
N LEU A 135 -2.81 -2.74 4.87
CA LEU A 135 -3.15 -3.92 5.67
C LEU A 135 -2.66 -5.16 4.94
N TYR A 136 -1.87 -5.96 5.63
CA TYR A 136 -1.39 -7.23 5.12
C TYR A 136 -2.35 -8.34 5.50
N THR A 137 -2.68 -9.18 4.52
CA THR A 137 -3.63 -10.27 4.68
C THR A 137 -2.97 -11.63 4.45
N GLY A 138 -3.47 -12.62 5.17
CA GLY A 138 -2.91 -13.96 5.22
C GLY A 138 -3.92 -15.01 5.68
N GLY A 139 -3.51 -16.27 5.60
CA GLY A 139 -4.33 -17.41 6.03
C GLY A 139 -3.85 -17.94 7.38
N ASP A 140 -4.52 -18.98 7.85
CA ASP A 140 -4.16 -19.65 9.09
C ASP A 140 -2.77 -20.30 9.05
N LEU A 141 -2.01 -20.13 10.14
CA LEU A 141 -0.82 -20.94 10.46
C LEU A 141 -1.13 -22.45 10.54
N ARG A 142 -2.36 -22.81 10.92
CA ARG A 142 -2.83 -24.20 10.99
C ARG A 142 -2.83 -24.92 9.64
N ARG A 143 -2.87 -24.17 8.53
CA ARG A 143 -2.79 -24.72 7.16
C ARG A 143 -1.36 -24.76 6.61
N GLY A 144 -0.35 -24.39 7.42
CA GLY A 144 1.07 -24.49 7.12
C GLY A 144 1.84 -23.16 7.26
N LEU A 145 3.14 -23.22 7.54
CA LEU A 145 3.99 -22.02 7.66
C LEU A 145 4.01 -21.17 6.37
N ALA A 146 3.82 -21.78 5.21
CA ALA A 146 3.75 -21.08 3.94
C ALA A 146 2.46 -20.25 3.79
N SER A 147 1.32 -20.67 4.35
CA SER A 147 0.03 -19.94 4.26
C SER A 147 -0.08 -18.77 5.24
N ALA A 148 0.77 -18.74 6.25
CA ALA A 148 0.82 -17.68 7.25
C ALA A 148 1.70 -16.48 6.87
N VAL A 149 2.55 -16.62 5.86
CA VAL A 149 3.34 -15.50 5.38
C VAL A 149 2.38 -14.48 4.76
N PRO A 150 2.46 -13.19 5.12
CA PRO A 150 1.63 -12.16 4.50
C PRO A 150 1.83 -12.16 2.98
N ARG A 151 0.80 -12.53 2.22
CA ARG A 151 0.93 -12.70 0.75
C ARG A 151 0.26 -11.59 -0.03
N HIS A 152 -0.73 -10.95 0.57
CA HIS A 152 -1.55 -9.96 -0.09
C HIS A 152 -1.62 -8.70 0.77
N VAL A 153 -1.76 -7.56 0.09
CA VAL A 153 -1.83 -6.26 0.73
C VAL A 153 -3.04 -5.57 0.17
N VAL A 154 -3.91 -5.09 1.05
CA VAL A 154 -5.02 -4.20 0.74
C VAL A 154 -4.73 -2.83 1.33
N LEU A 155 -5.39 -1.79 0.81
CA LEU A 155 -5.21 -0.44 1.31
C LEU A 155 -6.50 0.04 1.96
N ALA A 156 -6.46 0.30 3.28
CA ALA A 156 -7.54 1.06 3.90
C ALA A 156 -7.39 2.52 3.44
N VAL A 157 -8.37 3.01 2.70
CA VAL A 157 -8.39 4.36 2.11
C VAL A 157 -9.35 5.27 2.86
N PRO A 158 -9.19 6.60 2.75
CA PRO A 158 -10.18 7.55 3.25
C PRO A 158 -11.57 7.24 2.69
N PRO A 159 -12.64 7.37 3.49
CA PRO A 159 -13.99 7.20 2.98
C PRO A 159 -14.26 8.22 1.86
N PRO A 160 -14.95 7.84 0.78
CA PRO A 160 -15.34 8.77 -0.28
C PRO A 160 -16.08 9.97 0.30
N ALA A 161 -15.87 11.16 -0.27
CA ALA A 161 -16.53 12.38 0.21
C ALA A 161 -18.07 12.29 0.17
N ALA A 162 -18.61 11.48 -0.75
CA ALA A 162 -20.04 11.22 -0.91
C ALA A 162 -20.60 10.12 0.01
N ALA A 163 -19.76 9.41 0.78
CA ALA A 163 -20.23 8.36 1.67
C ALA A 163 -21.08 8.94 2.81
N ALA A 164 -22.32 8.45 2.94
CA ALA A 164 -23.35 8.99 3.86
C ALA A 164 -22.86 9.09 5.32
N HIS A 165 -22.08 8.11 5.76
CA HIS A 165 -21.66 7.98 7.15
C HIS A 165 -20.14 8.16 7.34
N ARG A 166 -19.43 8.71 6.33
CA ARG A 166 -17.98 9.05 6.36
C ARG A 166 -17.12 8.06 7.18
N GLY A 167 -17.16 6.78 6.81
CA GLY A 167 -16.38 5.74 7.51
C GLY A 167 -17.06 5.15 8.74
N HIS A 168 -18.36 5.34 8.93
CA HIS A 168 -19.17 4.63 9.90
C HIS A 168 -20.35 3.95 9.19
N ASP A 169 -21.08 3.08 9.87
CA ASP A 169 -22.38 2.58 9.41
C ASP A 169 -23.53 3.38 10.05
N ASP A 170 -24.78 3.03 9.72
CA ASP A 170 -26.00 3.67 10.24
C ASP A 170 -26.07 3.66 11.78
N ALA A 171 -25.42 2.69 12.43
CA ALA A 171 -25.37 2.55 13.88
C ALA A 171 -24.16 3.29 14.50
N GLY A 172 -23.38 4.03 13.70
CA GLY A 172 -22.19 4.75 14.15
C GLY A 172 -20.98 3.85 14.42
N ARG A 173 -20.99 2.59 13.97
CA ARG A 173 -19.86 1.67 14.15
C ARG A 173 -18.81 1.91 13.07
N PRO A 174 -17.50 1.76 13.37
CA PRO A 174 -16.44 2.07 12.43
C PRO A 174 -16.41 1.13 11.22
N VAL A 175 -16.28 1.70 10.03
CA VAL A 175 -16.19 1.03 8.73
C VAL A 175 -14.91 1.46 8.01
N LEU A 176 -14.12 0.49 7.58
CA LEU A 176 -12.97 0.70 6.71
C LEU A 176 -13.38 0.56 5.25
N HIS A 177 -12.85 1.46 4.41
CA HIS A 177 -12.95 1.33 2.96
C HIS A 177 -11.67 0.67 2.47
N LEU A 178 -11.75 -0.59 2.05
CA LEU A 178 -10.61 -1.41 1.68
C LEU A 178 -10.50 -1.51 0.17
N TYR A 179 -9.48 -0.86 -0.40
CA TYR A 179 -9.08 -1.06 -1.79
C TYR A 179 -8.35 -2.40 -1.94
N GLU A 180 -8.95 -3.31 -2.70
CA GLU A 180 -8.40 -4.60 -3.08
C GLU A 180 -7.78 -4.49 -4.49
N PRO A 181 -6.44 -4.54 -4.60
CA PRO A 181 -5.74 -4.20 -5.84
C PRO A 181 -5.86 -5.24 -6.96
N ALA A 182 -6.20 -6.49 -6.69
CA ALA A 182 -6.33 -7.53 -7.71
C ALA A 182 -7.64 -7.39 -8.51
N ALA A 183 -8.73 -7.04 -7.84
CA ALA A 183 -10.04 -6.75 -8.45
C ALA A 183 -10.20 -5.28 -8.83
N GLY A 184 -9.40 -4.38 -8.24
CA GLY A 184 -9.53 -2.94 -8.45
C GLY A 184 -10.78 -2.35 -7.81
N LEU A 185 -11.27 -2.96 -6.73
CA LEU A 185 -12.51 -2.59 -6.05
C LEU A 185 -12.25 -2.01 -4.67
N VAL A 186 -13.15 -1.14 -4.21
CA VAL A 186 -13.18 -0.66 -2.83
C VAL A 186 -14.37 -1.32 -2.12
N HIS A 187 -14.11 -1.97 -1.00
CA HIS A 187 -15.12 -2.62 -0.18
C HIS A 187 -15.34 -1.84 1.11
N GLU A 188 -16.60 -1.64 1.49
CA GLU A 188 -16.97 -1.16 2.82
C GLU A 188 -16.99 -2.35 3.79
N VAL A 189 -16.15 -2.30 4.82
CA VAL A 189 -15.99 -3.41 5.76
C VAL A 189 -16.06 -2.89 7.19
N PRO A 190 -17.09 -3.28 7.97
CA PRO A 190 -17.13 -2.99 9.40
C PRO A 190 -15.87 -3.52 10.09
N VAL A 191 -15.27 -2.74 10.99
CA VAL A 191 -14.05 -3.17 11.71
C VAL A 191 -14.29 -4.48 12.46
N ALA A 192 -15.49 -4.68 13.03
CA ALA A 192 -15.85 -5.92 13.71
C ALA A 192 -15.82 -7.15 12.78
N ALA A 193 -16.10 -6.97 11.48
CA ALA A 193 -16.05 -8.06 10.50
C ALA A 193 -14.62 -8.50 10.15
N LEU A 194 -13.60 -7.76 10.61
CA LEU A 194 -12.18 -8.09 10.44
C LEU A 194 -11.58 -8.83 11.64
N LEU A 195 -12.34 -9.02 12.72
CA LEU A 195 -11.88 -9.64 13.96
C LEU A 195 -12.29 -11.12 14.03
N GLY A 196 -11.39 -11.97 14.54
CA GLY A 196 -11.65 -13.39 14.80
C GLY A 196 -12.21 -14.17 13.61
N ARG A 197 -11.79 -13.82 12.38
CA ARG A 197 -12.39 -14.39 11.17
C ARG A 197 -12.01 -15.85 11.01
N THR A 198 -12.91 -16.68 10.49
CA THR A 198 -12.61 -18.08 10.13
C THR A 198 -12.72 -18.34 8.64
N GLU A 199 -13.39 -17.45 7.91
CA GLU A 199 -13.64 -17.58 6.47
C GLU A 199 -12.90 -16.52 5.64
N PRO A 200 -12.53 -16.84 4.39
CA PRO A 200 -12.04 -15.87 3.42
C PRO A 200 -12.94 -14.63 3.26
N HIS A 201 -12.34 -13.48 2.94
CA HIS A 201 -13.07 -12.26 2.61
C HIS A 201 -12.64 -11.69 1.25
N PRO A 202 -13.57 -11.30 0.36
CA PRO A 202 -13.23 -10.65 -0.91
C PRO A 202 -12.38 -9.39 -0.71
N ALA A 203 -12.75 -8.53 0.24
CA ALA A 203 -12.00 -7.31 0.56
C ALA A 203 -10.59 -7.52 1.12
N LEU A 204 -10.21 -8.77 1.41
CA LEU A 204 -8.87 -9.14 1.85
C LEU A 204 -8.09 -9.89 0.75
N GLY A 205 -8.58 -9.87 -0.49
CA GLY A 205 -8.01 -10.62 -1.62
C GLY A 205 -8.30 -12.12 -1.53
N GLY A 206 -9.42 -12.51 -0.91
CA GLY A 206 -9.77 -13.91 -0.66
C GLY A 206 -9.02 -14.55 0.51
N TRP A 207 -8.35 -13.76 1.34
CA TRP A 207 -7.68 -14.23 2.56
C TRP A 207 -8.58 -14.10 3.79
N THR A 208 -8.24 -14.84 4.85
CA THR A 208 -9.05 -14.91 6.06
C THR A 208 -8.77 -13.74 7.00
N HIS A 209 -7.49 -13.44 7.26
CA HIS A 209 -7.10 -12.55 8.35
C HIS A 209 -6.34 -11.32 7.85
N VAL A 210 -6.45 -10.23 8.61
CA VAL A 210 -5.44 -9.19 8.65
C VAL A 210 -4.35 -9.66 9.61
N VAL A 211 -3.10 -9.75 9.15
CA VAL A 211 -1.97 -10.29 9.94
C VAL A 211 -0.90 -9.25 10.26
N TRP A 212 -0.97 -8.09 9.61
CA TRP A 212 -0.08 -6.96 9.85
C TRP A 212 -0.75 -5.66 9.48
N VAL A 213 -0.44 -4.60 10.22
CA VAL A 213 -0.88 -3.24 9.92
C VAL A 213 0.35 -2.35 9.74
N VAL A 214 0.36 -1.54 8.69
CA VAL A 214 1.40 -0.54 8.44
C VAL A 214 0.83 0.83 8.83
N LEU A 215 1.01 1.19 10.10
CA LEU A 215 0.39 2.38 10.69
C LEU A 215 1.22 3.65 10.42
N PRO A 216 0.56 4.76 10.08
CA PRO A 216 1.22 6.06 9.99
C PRO A 216 1.53 6.65 11.36
N GLU A 217 2.63 7.38 11.45
CA GLU A 217 3.03 8.21 12.58
C GLU A 217 3.40 9.60 12.05
N PRO A 218 2.99 10.69 12.72
CA PRO A 218 3.42 12.02 12.33
C PRO A 218 4.94 12.15 12.31
N VAL A 219 5.47 12.78 11.27
CA VAL A 219 6.86 13.24 11.28
C VAL A 219 6.93 14.44 12.23
N ARG A 220 7.80 14.38 13.23
CA ARG A 220 8.05 15.48 14.16
C ARG A 220 8.98 16.51 13.54
#